data_AF-A0A7S1X3Q9-F1
#
_entry.id   AF-A0A7S1X3Q9-F1
#
_cell.length_a   1.000
_cell.length_b   1.000
_cell.length_c   1.000
_cell.angle_alpha   90.00
_cell.angle_beta   90.00
_cell.angle_gamma   90.00
#
_symmetry.space_group_name_H-M   'P 1'
#
loop_
_entity.id
_entity.type
_entity.pdbx_description
1 polymer ?
#
loop_
_entity_poly.entity_id
_entity_poly.type
_entity_poly.pdbx_seq_one_letter_code
_entity_poly.pdbx_strand_id
1 'polypeptide(L)'
;GRGCPSSGSARLKIELCIHIVLLACFLIFASTLPEVNEDEDLDGRCVTRIPLLVCCALVGLIGLRMVYTELRSLLRTGVRRYLRSGWNLLDVTIIALLTTVGVYYTNLCMADEVWHADGLPSNTRSLLTVSALLSVALWVRVLYFLLGFKDTGALVRMVIQIIVDMRYFLLLMVMIAIGFGVGFRLLFYSFILSAGELGTSDNSWSNWLRIAANMYTIALGDWDTSEFYNGTSDGNFSILLFALYLLVMVIILLNLLIAIMGDSYDRVKDKEELEFMRGKVKLLMDLESEMESFDLKNHARRADQFVHFMVPSEQVQEN
;
A
#
# COMPACT_ATOMS: atom_id res chain seq x y z
N GLY A 1 -16.05 -17.50 -30.29
CA GLY A 1 -16.78 -16.25 -29.99
C GLY A 1 -15.94 -15.38 -29.08
N ARG A 2 -15.70 -14.11 -29.44
CA ARG A 2 -14.88 -13.18 -28.64
C ARG A 2 -15.71 -12.68 -27.45
N GLY A 3 -15.52 -13.29 -26.27
CA GLY A 3 -16.10 -12.80 -25.02
C GLY A 3 -15.57 -11.40 -24.73
N CYS A 4 -16.48 -10.45 -24.52
CA CYS A 4 -16.24 -9.02 -24.33
C CYS A 4 -15.36 -8.74 -23.09
N PRO A 5 -14.05 -8.39 -23.25
CA PRO A 5 -13.16 -8.07 -22.12
C PRO A 5 -13.22 -6.58 -21.73
N SER A 6 -14.06 -5.77 -22.40
CA SER A 6 -13.97 -4.31 -22.37
C SER A 6 -14.76 -3.64 -21.24
N SER A 7 -15.81 -4.26 -20.70
CA SER A 7 -16.67 -3.57 -19.72
C SER A 7 -15.99 -3.40 -18.34
N GLY A 8 -15.29 -4.42 -17.86
CA GLY A 8 -14.61 -4.37 -16.55
C GLY A 8 -13.39 -3.46 -16.54
N SER A 9 -12.56 -3.54 -17.59
CA SER A 9 -11.36 -2.70 -17.73
C SER A 9 -11.69 -1.22 -17.92
N ALA A 10 -12.76 -0.89 -18.65
CA ALA A 10 -13.23 0.48 -18.79
C ALA A 10 -13.73 1.05 -17.46
N ARG A 11 -14.50 0.29 -16.68
CA ARG A 11 -14.97 0.70 -15.35
C ARG A 11 -13.81 0.95 -14.39
N LEU A 12 -12.81 0.07 -14.36
CA LEU A 12 -11.62 0.25 -13.53
C LEU A 12 -10.88 1.54 -13.86
N LYS A 13 -10.68 1.84 -15.14
CA LYS A 13 -10.02 3.09 -15.59
C LYS A 13 -10.78 4.33 -15.16
N ILE A 14 -12.11 4.30 -15.24
CA ILE A 14 -12.97 5.42 -14.80
C ILE A 14 -12.81 5.63 -13.28
N GLU A 15 -12.92 4.57 -12.47
CA GLU A 15 -12.75 4.68 -11.02
C GLU A 15 -11.36 5.17 -10.62
N LEU A 16 -10.31 4.68 -11.29
CA LEU A 16 -8.95 5.19 -11.09
C LEU A 16 -8.85 6.69 -11.44
N CYS A 17 -9.45 7.12 -12.54
CA CYS A 17 -9.45 8.52 -12.95
C CYS A 17 -10.11 9.41 -11.88
N ILE A 18 -11.27 8.99 -11.35
CA ILE A 18 -11.95 9.71 -10.26
C ILE A 18 -11.09 9.78 -9.01
N HIS A 19 -10.39 8.69 -8.66
CA HIS A 19 -9.48 8.67 -7.52
C HIS A 19 -8.25 9.56 -7.72
N ILE A 20 -7.71 9.63 -8.95
CA ILE A 20 -6.62 10.55 -9.29
C ILE A 20 -7.10 12.01 -9.19
N VAL A 21 -8.32 12.31 -9.62
CA VAL A 21 -8.92 13.65 -9.45
C VAL A 21 -9.05 13.98 -7.96
N LEU A 22 -9.50 13.04 -7.13
CA LEU A 22 -9.54 13.22 -5.67
C LEU A 22 -8.16 13.52 -5.09
N LEU A 23 -7.12 12.78 -5.49
CA LEU A 23 -5.74 13.00 -5.10
C LEU A 23 -5.26 14.39 -5.52
N ALA A 24 -5.52 14.80 -6.76
CA ALA A 24 -5.14 16.13 -7.26
C ALA A 24 -5.82 17.25 -6.48
N CYS A 25 -7.13 17.15 -6.22
CA CYS A 25 -7.85 18.12 -5.39
C CYS A 25 -7.32 18.16 -3.96
N PHE A 26 -6.98 17.00 -3.37
CA PHE A 26 -6.42 16.94 -2.02
C PHE A 26 -4.99 17.49 -1.96
N LEU A 27 -4.17 17.30 -2.99
CA LEU A 27 -2.85 17.90 -3.10
C LEU A 27 -2.93 19.43 -3.18
N ILE A 28 -3.83 19.96 -4.01
CA ILE A 28 -4.08 21.42 -4.11
C ILE A 28 -4.54 21.95 -2.75
N PHE A 29 -5.46 21.26 -2.09
CA PHE A 29 -5.88 21.61 -0.73
C PHE A 29 -4.70 21.64 0.25
N ALA A 30 -3.86 20.58 0.25
CA ALA A 30 -2.71 20.48 1.13
C ALA A 30 -1.63 21.53 0.86
N SER A 31 -1.43 21.97 -0.38
CA SER A 31 -0.47 23.03 -0.72
C SER A 31 -0.95 24.43 -0.33
N THR A 32 -2.26 24.63 -0.20
CA THR A 32 -2.84 25.94 0.19
C THR A 32 -3.00 26.12 1.70
N LEU A 33 -2.99 25.04 2.48
CA LEU A 33 -3.05 25.10 3.95
C LEU A 33 -1.86 25.84 4.63
N PRO A 34 -0.61 25.78 4.12
CA PRO A 34 0.53 26.46 4.73
C PRO A 34 0.70 27.93 4.30
N GLU A 35 0.00 28.39 3.26
CA GLU A 35 0.20 29.73 2.68
C GLU A 35 -0.67 30.84 3.30
N VAL A 36 -1.35 30.58 4.43
CA VAL A 36 -1.94 31.68 5.21
C VAL A 36 -0.82 32.40 5.99
N ASN A 37 0.08 33.04 5.24
CA ASN A 37 1.00 34.03 5.77
C ASN A 37 0.20 35.28 6.14
N GLU A 38 0.55 35.88 7.27
CA GLU A 38 -0.11 37.07 7.83
C GLU A 38 0.00 38.31 6.91
N ASP A 39 0.84 38.26 5.87
CA ASP A 39 1.22 39.41 5.03
C ASP A 39 0.48 39.52 3.68
N GLU A 40 -0.47 38.63 3.33
CA GLU A 40 -1.21 38.78 2.06
C GLU A 40 -2.37 39.79 2.14
N ASP A 41 -2.30 40.81 1.27
CA ASP A 41 -3.32 41.81 0.98
C ASP A 41 -4.72 41.18 0.74
N LEU A 42 -5.77 41.91 1.11
CA LEU A 42 -7.18 41.50 0.98
C LEU A 42 -7.59 41.04 -0.44
N ASP A 43 -6.96 41.57 -1.49
CA ASP A 43 -7.22 41.19 -2.88
C ASP A 43 -6.61 39.83 -3.27
N GLY A 44 -5.45 39.46 -2.69
CA GLY A 44 -4.82 38.15 -2.87
C GLY A 44 -5.63 37.01 -2.25
N ARG A 45 -6.29 37.29 -1.11
CA ARG A 45 -7.16 36.35 -0.39
C ARG A 45 -8.38 35.92 -1.21
N CYS A 46 -8.92 36.78 -2.08
CA CYS A 46 -10.13 36.46 -2.87
C CYS A 46 -9.82 35.56 -4.08
N VAL A 47 -8.68 35.76 -4.74
CA VAL A 47 -8.28 34.99 -5.93
C VAL A 47 -7.89 33.55 -5.57
N THR A 48 -7.31 33.33 -4.38
CA THR A 48 -6.94 31.99 -3.87
C THR A 48 -8.13 31.23 -3.26
N ARG A 49 -9.16 31.92 -2.75
CA ARG A 49 -10.32 31.28 -2.09
C ARG A 49 -11.31 30.59 -3.04
N ILE A 50 -11.57 31.15 -4.22
CA ILE A 50 -12.52 30.58 -5.18
C ILE A 50 -12.11 29.17 -5.67
N PRO A 51 -10.88 28.94 -6.17
CA PRO A 51 -10.47 27.60 -6.61
C PRO A 51 -10.43 26.60 -5.44
N LEU A 52 -10.11 27.06 -4.23
CA LEU A 52 -10.12 26.23 -3.02
C LEU A 52 -11.53 25.76 -2.66
N LEU A 53 -12.52 26.66 -2.66
CA LEU A 53 -13.92 26.30 -2.40
C LEU A 53 -14.45 25.30 -3.43
N VAL A 54 -14.09 25.46 -4.70
CA VAL A 54 -14.44 24.50 -5.76
C VAL A 54 -13.79 23.13 -5.50
N CYS A 55 -12.50 23.09 -5.12
CA CYS A 55 -11.82 21.84 -4.76
C CYS A 55 -12.47 21.17 -3.55
N CYS A 56 -12.81 21.92 -2.50
CA CYS A 56 -13.50 21.40 -1.33
C CYS A 56 -14.89 20.84 -1.67
N ALA A 57 -15.66 21.53 -2.52
CA ALA A 57 -16.95 21.04 -3.00
C ALA A 57 -16.80 19.74 -3.80
N LEU A 58 -15.80 19.66 -4.68
CA LEU A 58 -15.48 18.45 -5.45
C LEU A 58 -15.09 17.28 -4.54
N VAL A 59 -14.21 17.50 -3.57
CA VAL A 59 -13.80 16.50 -2.57
C VAL A 59 -15.01 16.02 -1.77
N GLY A 60 -15.89 16.92 -1.35
CA GLY A 60 -17.13 16.58 -0.64
C GLY A 60 -18.08 15.72 -1.48
N LEU A 61 -18.29 16.08 -2.76
CA LEU A 61 -19.13 15.31 -3.69
C LEU A 61 -18.56 13.91 -3.96
N ILE A 62 -17.25 13.82 -4.19
CA ILE A 62 -16.56 12.53 -4.39
C ILE A 62 -16.62 11.70 -3.11
N GLY A 63 -16.42 12.31 -1.94
CA GLY A 63 -16.53 11.66 -0.64
C GLY A 63 -17.93 11.09 -0.39
N LEU A 64 -18.99 11.86 -0.68
CA LEU A 64 -20.38 11.40 -0.55
C LEU A 64 -20.67 10.22 -1.49
N ARG A 65 -20.16 10.26 -2.72
CA ARG A 65 -20.23 9.12 -3.64
C ARG A 65 -19.52 7.89 -3.06
N MET A 66 -18.31 8.04 -2.49
CA MET A 66 -17.56 6.94 -1.88
C MET A 66 -18.31 6.31 -0.71
N VAL A 67 -18.91 7.13 0.16
CA VAL A 67 -19.78 6.66 1.25
C VAL A 67 -20.95 5.84 0.70
N TYR A 68 -21.62 6.34 -0.33
CA TYR A 68 -22.75 5.64 -0.95
C TYR A 68 -22.32 4.29 -1.55
N THR A 69 -21.20 4.25 -2.28
CA THR A 69 -20.71 3.01 -2.89
C THR A 69 -20.34 1.99 -1.83
N GLU A 70 -19.64 2.38 -0.76
CA GLU A 70 -19.23 1.40 0.25
C GLU A 70 -20.31 0.97 1.21
N LEU A 71 -21.27 1.85 1.51
CA LEU A 71 -22.47 1.41 2.22
C LEU A 71 -23.19 0.32 1.42
N ARG A 72 -23.31 0.49 0.10
CA ARG A 72 -23.90 -0.52 -0.78
C ARG A 72 -23.07 -1.81 -0.84
N SER A 73 -21.75 -1.73 -0.89
CA SER A 73 -20.84 -2.88 -0.87
C SER A 73 -20.95 -3.68 0.43
N LEU A 74 -21.01 -2.97 1.56
CA LEU A 74 -21.12 -3.55 2.90
C LEU A 74 -22.47 -4.25 3.10
N LEU A 75 -23.57 -3.63 2.66
CA LEU A 75 -24.91 -4.23 2.75
C LEU A 75 -25.04 -5.51 1.91
N ARG A 76 -24.40 -5.58 0.74
CA ARG A 76 -24.44 -6.78 -0.12
C ARG A 76 -23.60 -7.94 0.41
N THR A 77 -22.43 -7.64 0.98
CA THR A 77 -21.44 -8.65 1.37
C THR A 77 -21.63 -9.11 2.82
N GLY A 78 -22.23 -8.27 3.66
CA GLY A 78 -22.37 -8.44 5.10
C GLY A 78 -21.13 -7.96 5.87
N VAL A 79 -21.34 -7.30 7.01
CA VAL A 79 -20.31 -6.59 7.80
C VAL A 79 -19.11 -7.49 8.16
N ARG A 80 -19.37 -8.70 8.68
CA ARG A 80 -18.32 -9.61 9.16
C ARG A 80 -17.40 -10.10 8.04
N ARG A 81 -17.96 -10.37 6.86
CA ARG A 81 -17.17 -10.81 5.70
C ARG A 81 -16.42 -9.64 5.08
N TYR A 82 -17.06 -8.48 5.04
CA TYR A 82 -16.50 -7.26 4.48
C TYR A 82 -15.24 -6.80 5.23
N LEU A 83 -15.28 -6.75 6.56
CA LEU A 83 -14.16 -6.27 7.40
C LEU A 83 -12.96 -7.23 7.47
N ARG A 84 -13.08 -8.47 6.95
CA ARG A 84 -11.94 -9.40 6.89
C ARG A 84 -10.98 -9.08 5.73
N SER A 85 -11.43 -8.30 4.74
CA SER A 85 -10.58 -7.85 3.64
C SER A 85 -9.80 -6.60 4.04
N GLY A 86 -8.47 -6.64 3.95
CA GLY A 86 -7.61 -5.51 4.28
C GLY A 86 -7.88 -4.27 3.41
N TRP A 87 -8.22 -4.46 2.14
CA TRP A 87 -8.57 -3.37 1.22
C TRP A 87 -9.88 -2.68 1.59
N ASN A 88 -10.88 -3.46 2.00
CA ASN A 88 -12.17 -2.94 2.43
C ASN A 88 -12.04 -2.15 3.74
N LEU A 89 -11.18 -2.62 4.65
CA LEU A 89 -10.83 -1.89 5.86
C LEU A 89 -10.16 -0.55 5.52
N LEU A 90 -9.20 -0.56 4.58
CA LEU A 90 -8.55 0.65 4.07
C LEU A 90 -9.56 1.64 3.49
N ASP A 91 -10.52 1.19 2.68
CA ASP A 91 -11.56 2.06 2.12
C ASP A 91 -12.43 2.71 3.20
N VAL A 92 -12.81 1.95 4.24
CA VAL A 92 -13.54 2.48 5.40
C VAL A 92 -12.69 3.49 6.19
N THR A 93 -11.39 3.22 6.38
CA THR A 93 -10.50 4.16 7.06
C THR A 93 -10.34 5.46 6.29
N ILE A 94 -10.24 5.41 4.95
CA ILE A 94 -10.17 6.60 4.10
C ILE A 94 -11.44 7.42 4.21
N ILE A 95 -12.60 6.77 4.16
CA ILE A 95 -13.89 7.45 4.31
C ILE A 95 -13.97 8.14 5.68
N ALA A 96 -13.59 7.46 6.76
CA ALA A 96 -13.59 8.04 8.11
C ALA A 96 -12.63 9.24 8.23
N LEU A 97 -11.42 9.12 7.69
CA LEU A 97 -10.45 10.22 7.69
C LEU A 97 -10.95 11.39 6.84
N LEU A 98 -11.48 11.13 5.64
CA LEU A 98 -11.99 12.16 4.74
C LEU A 98 -13.18 12.93 5.35
N THR A 99 -14.10 12.24 6.02
CA THR A 99 -15.24 12.90 6.70
C THR A 99 -14.77 13.72 7.90
N THR A 100 -13.81 13.23 8.70
CA THR A 100 -13.27 13.99 9.83
C THR A 100 -12.57 15.28 9.37
N VAL A 101 -11.75 15.21 8.32
CA VAL A 101 -11.10 16.40 7.72
C VAL A 101 -12.14 17.37 7.16
N GLY A 102 -13.15 16.86 6.44
CA GLY A 102 -14.22 17.68 5.87
C GLY A 102 -15.04 18.42 6.94
N VAL A 103 -15.51 17.72 7.98
CA VAL A 103 -16.25 18.33 9.09
C VAL A 103 -15.41 19.40 9.79
N TYR A 104 -14.14 19.08 10.06
CA TYR A 104 -13.25 19.98 10.75
C TYR A 104 -12.96 21.25 9.93
N TYR A 105 -12.75 21.11 8.62
CA TYR A 105 -12.59 22.25 7.72
C TYR A 105 -13.86 23.12 7.64
N THR A 106 -15.05 22.51 7.57
CA THR A 106 -16.30 23.30 7.59
C THR A 106 -16.51 24.06 8.90
N ASN A 107 -16.11 23.49 10.04
CA ASN A 107 -16.15 24.18 11.33
C ASN A 107 -15.19 25.39 11.35
N LEU A 108 -13.99 25.26 10.77
CA LEU A 108 -13.05 26.37 10.64
C LEU A 108 -13.59 27.49 9.73
N CYS A 109 -14.25 27.16 8.62
CA CYS A 109 -14.85 28.16 7.73
C CYS A 109 -16.04 28.90 8.35
N MET A 110 -16.80 28.24 9.24
CA MET A 110 -17.97 28.83 9.90
C MET A 110 -17.60 29.61 11.17
N ALA A 111 -16.44 29.35 11.78
CA ALA A 111 -15.95 30.05 12.94
C ALA A 111 -15.28 31.38 12.55
N ASP A 112 -16.11 32.38 12.25
CA ASP A 112 -15.68 33.74 11.86
C ASP A 112 -14.82 34.44 12.94
N GLU A 113 -14.93 34.01 14.21
CA GLU A 113 -14.24 34.64 15.37
C GLU A 113 -12.80 34.15 15.63
N VAL A 114 -12.31 33.10 14.95
CA VAL A 114 -11.03 32.43 15.31
C VAL A 114 -9.81 33.03 14.60
N TRP A 115 -10.00 33.82 13.55
CA TRP A 115 -8.90 34.38 12.75
C TRP A 115 -8.24 35.64 13.37
N HIS A 116 -8.71 36.09 14.54
CA HIS A 116 -8.23 37.30 15.22
C HIS A 116 -7.38 37.05 16.48
N ALA A 117 -7.07 35.78 16.82
CA ALA A 117 -6.24 35.46 17.98
C ALA A 117 -4.91 34.84 17.54
N ASP A 118 -3.80 35.42 18.03
CA ASP A 118 -2.38 35.16 17.69
C ASP A 118 -1.86 33.74 18.01
N GLY A 119 -2.56 32.69 17.57
CA GLY A 119 -2.06 31.33 17.70
C GLY A 119 -2.92 30.33 16.96
N LEU A 120 -2.27 29.41 16.23
CA LEU A 120 -2.93 28.22 15.70
C LEU A 120 -3.71 27.55 16.84
N PRO A 121 -5.05 27.45 16.79
CA PRO A 121 -5.78 26.71 17.78
C PRO A 121 -5.23 25.27 17.79
N SER A 122 -5.15 24.65 18.97
CA SER A 122 -4.66 23.26 19.15
C SER A 122 -5.31 22.27 18.17
N ASN A 123 -6.54 22.58 17.78
CA ASN A 123 -7.35 21.84 16.83
C ASN A 123 -6.78 21.88 15.38
N THR A 124 -5.98 22.87 14.99
CA THR A 124 -5.34 22.93 13.65
C THR A 124 -4.18 21.93 13.52
N ARG A 125 -3.44 21.65 14.60
CA ARG A 125 -2.36 20.64 14.58
C ARG A 125 -2.90 19.22 14.40
N SER A 126 -4.03 18.91 15.02
CA SER A 126 -4.68 17.61 14.83
C SER A 126 -5.24 17.47 13.41
N LEU A 127 -5.79 18.54 12.81
CA LEU A 127 -6.17 18.54 11.39
C LEU A 127 -5.00 18.19 10.48
N LEU A 128 -3.86 18.84 10.65
CA LEU A 128 -2.66 18.57 9.84
C LEU A 128 -2.21 17.11 9.97
N THR A 129 -2.23 16.57 11.18
CA THR A 129 -1.85 15.18 11.46
C THR A 129 -2.81 14.19 10.78
N VAL A 130 -4.13 14.41 10.89
CA VAL A 130 -5.15 13.57 10.25
C VAL A 130 -5.09 13.69 8.72
N SER A 131 -4.82 14.89 8.20
CA SER A 131 -4.68 15.14 6.77
C SER A 131 -3.43 14.46 6.19
N ALA A 132 -2.33 14.44 6.94
CA ALA A 132 -1.12 13.69 6.56
C ALA A 132 -1.40 12.18 6.47
N LEU A 133 -2.11 11.62 7.45
CA LEU A 133 -2.50 10.20 7.43
C LEU A 133 -3.43 9.89 6.24
N LEU A 134 -4.40 10.77 5.97
CA LEU A 134 -5.31 10.66 4.83
C LEU A 134 -4.53 10.66 3.51
N SER A 135 -3.54 11.54 3.35
CA SER A 135 -2.69 11.61 2.17
C SER A 135 -2.04 10.26 1.85
N VAL A 136 -1.38 9.67 2.85
CA VAL A 136 -0.71 8.37 2.70
C VAL A 136 -1.73 7.28 2.36
N ALA A 137 -2.87 7.26 3.04
CA ALA A 137 -3.92 6.26 2.77
C ALA A 137 -4.47 6.36 1.34
N LEU A 138 -4.70 7.57 0.81
CA LEU A 138 -5.15 7.78 -0.57
C LEU A 138 -4.12 7.29 -1.59
N TRP A 139 -2.82 7.47 -1.32
CA TRP A 139 -1.75 6.93 -2.17
C TRP A 139 -1.66 5.41 -2.11
N VAL A 140 -1.80 4.80 -0.92
CA VAL A 140 -1.86 3.33 -0.80
C VAL A 140 -3.06 2.76 -1.57
N ARG A 141 -4.20 3.45 -1.60
CA ARG A 141 -5.35 3.04 -2.42
C ARG A 141 -5.04 3.01 -3.92
N VAL A 142 -4.10 3.79 -4.42
CA VAL A 142 -3.64 3.68 -5.83
C VAL A 142 -3.09 2.29 -6.12
N LEU A 143 -2.35 1.69 -5.18
CA LEU A 143 -1.81 0.33 -5.34
C LEU A 143 -2.92 -0.71 -5.53
N TYR A 144 -4.08 -0.52 -4.89
CA TYR A 144 -5.25 -1.38 -5.11
C TYR A 144 -5.75 -1.30 -6.55
N PHE A 145 -5.84 -0.11 -7.13
CA PHE A 145 -6.23 0.04 -8.53
C PHE A 145 -5.18 -0.53 -9.49
N LEU A 146 -3.89 -0.41 -9.16
CA LEU A 146 -2.79 -1.03 -9.93
C LEU A 146 -2.92 -2.55 -9.99
N LEU A 147 -3.49 -3.19 -8.97
CA LEU A 147 -3.76 -4.64 -8.94
C LEU A 147 -4.65 -5.11 -10.11
N GLY A 148 -5.54 -4.24 -10.59
CA GLY A 148 -6.49 -4.55 -11.66
C GLY A 148 -5.90 -4.47 -13.08
N PHE A 149 -4.68 -3.99 -13.25
CA PHE A 149 -3.98 -3.99 -14.54
C PHE A 149 -3.07 -5.21 -14.66
N LYS A 150 -2.87 -5.68 -15.90
CA LYS A 150 -2.11 -6.91 -16.16
C LYS A 150 -0.63 -6.75 -15.78
N ASP A 151 0.00 -5.67 -16.21
CA ASP A 151 1.45 -5.48 -16.06
C ASP A 151 1.82 -5.02 -14.65
N THR A 152 1.14 -3.99 -14.13
CA THR A 152 1.44 -3.46 -12.78
C THR A 152 0.88 -4.32 -11.66
N GLY A 153 -0.21 -5.06 -11.90
CA GLY A 153 -0.82 -5.90 -10.89
C GLY A 153 0.06 -7.09 -10.50
N ALA A 154 0.86 -7.61 -11.42
CA ALA A 154 1.89 -8.62 -11.14
C ALA A 154 2.89 -8.09 -10.11
N LEU A 155 3.51 -6.94 -10.40
CA LEU A 155 4.47 -6.27 -9.51
C LEU A 155 3.91 -6.06 -8.09
N VAL A 156 2.69 -5.53 -7.98
CA VAL A 156 2.06 -5.28 -6.66
C VAL A 156 1.80 -6.60 -5.91
N ARG A 157 1.36 -7.65 -6.58
CA ARG A 157 1.20 -8.98 -5.96
C ARG A 157 2.53 -9.54 -5.48
N MET A 158 3.59 -9.38 -6.26
CA MET A 158 4.94 -9.81 -5.87
C MET A 158 5.38 -9.11 -4.59
N VAL A 159 5.25 -7.79 -4.52
CA VAL A 159 5.62 -7.00 -3.33
C VAL A 159 4.83 -7.46 -2.09
N ILE A 160 3.51 -7.62 -2.20
CA ILE A 160 2.67 -8.09 -1.08
C ILE A 160 3.11 -9.49 -0.62
N GLN A 161 3.41 -10.39 -1.56
CA GLN A 161 3.86 -11.74 -1.24
C GLN A 161 5.22 -11.74 -0.51
N ILE A 162 6.18 -10.94 -0.97
CA ILE A 162 7.51 -10.81 -0.32
C ILE A 162 7.35 -10.30 1.12
N ILE A 163 6.51 -9.28 1.34
CA ILE A 163 6.21 -8.75 2.68
C ILE A 163 5.60 -9.84 3.58
N VAL A 164 4.69 -10.65 3.03
CA VAL A 164 4.05 -11.75 3.74
C VAL A 164 5.06 -12.84 4.11
N ASP A 165 5.98 -13.17 3.21
CA ASP A 165 7.00 -14.21 3.42
C ASP A 165 8.01 -13.78 4.52
N MET A 166 8.41 -12.50 4.55
CA MET A 166 9.40 -11.99 5.51
C MET A 166 8.83 -11.57 6.88
N ARG A 167 7.51 -11.63 7.10
CA ARG A 167 6.85 -11.10 8.32
C ARG A 167 7.39 -11.70 9.63
N TYR A 168 7.71 -12.99 9.63
CA TYR A 168 8.24 -13.67 10.82
C TYR A 168 9.69 -13.25 11.10
N PHE A 169 10.45 -13.01 10.05
CA PHE A 169 11.82 -12.51 10.16
C PHE A 169 11.84 -11.07 10.68
N LEU A 170 10.95 -10.20 10.17
CA LEU A 170 10.75 -8.85 10.70
C LEU A 170 10.36 -8.86 12.19
N LEU A 171 9.51 -9.80 12.62
CA LEU A 171 9.15 -9.94 14.03
C LEU A 171 10.37 -10.24 14.89
N LEU A 172 11.27 -11.11 14.43
CA LEU A 172 12.53 -11.41 15.11
C LEU A 172 13.42 -10.16 15.21
N MET A 173 13.55 -9.39 14.13
CA MET A 173 14.31 -8.12 14.15
C MET A 173 13.74 -7.12 15.17
N VAL A 174 12.41 -6.95 15.20
CA VAL A 174 11.74 -6.06 16.16
C VAL A 174 11.97 -6.53 17.60
N MET A 175 11.91 -7.84 17.87
CA MET A 175 12.15 -8.40 19.20
C MET A 175 13.57 -8.09 19.70
N ILE A 176 14.57 -8.25 18.83
CA ILE A 176 15.97 -7.94 19.15
C ILE A 176 16.13 -6.44 19.36
N ALA A 177 15.56 -5.60 18.48
CA ALA A 177 15.60 -4.15 18.63
C ALA A 177 14.97 -3.67 19.95
N ILE A 178 13.87 -4.28 20.40
CA ILE A 178 13.27 -3.99 21.71
C ILE A 178 14.23 -4.37 22.85
N GLY A 179 14.85 -5.55 22.79
CA GLY A 179 15.79 -6.00 23.81
C GLY A 179 16.98 -5.06 23.99
N PHE A 180 17.63 -4.69 22.88
CA PHE A 180 18.72 -3.71 22.90
C PHE A 180 18.24 -2.31 23.29
N GLY A 181 17.07 -1.88 22.81
CA GLY A 181 16.50 -0.57 23.14
C GLY A 181 16.21 -0.40 24.64
N VAL A 182 15.72 -1.45 25.30
CA VAL A 182 15.58 -1.45 26.77
C VAL A 182 16.94 -1.36 27.45
N GLY A 183 17.94 -2.12 26.96
CA GLY A 183 19.31 -2.05 27.48
C GLY A 183 19.93 -0.65 27.40
N PHE A 184 19.81 0.00 26.25
CA PHE A 184 20.29 1.38 26.09
C PHE A 184 19.51 2.36 26.96
N ARG A 185 18.19 2.25 27.06
CA ARG A 185 17.40 3.12 27.97
C ARG A 185 17.93 3.05 29.41
N LEU A 186 18.36 1.88 29.87
CA LEU A 186 18.96 1.72 31.20
C LEU A 186 20.34 2.40 31.29
N LEU A 187 21.19 2.28 30.26
CA LEU A 187 22.50 2.92 30.23
C LEU A 187 22.42 4.45 30.18
N PHE A 188 21.38 5.00 29.53
CA PHE A 188 21.11 6.43 29.46
C PHE A 188 20.25 6.93 30.64
N TYR A 189 19.91 6.09 31.62
CA TYR A 189 18.98 6.47 32.70
C TYR A 189 19.46 7.66 33.52
N SER A 190 20.76 7.72 33.88
CA SER A 190 21.33 8.84 34.62
C SER A 190 21.25 10.16 33.84
N PHE A 191 21.49 10.10 32.53
CA PHE A 191 21.42 11.26 31.65
C PHE A 191 19.98 11.72 31.41
N ILE A 192 19.03 10.79 31.32
CA ILE A 192 17.59 11.08 31.24
C ILE A 192 17.15 11.86 32.49
N LEU A 193 17.61 11.44 33.68
CA LEU A 193 17.25 12.10 34.94
C LEU A 193 17.78 13.54 34.98
N SER A 194 19.06 13.75 34.65
CA SER A 194 19.66 15.10 34.62
C SER A 194 19.01 16.01 33.58
N ALA A 195 18.68 15.48 32.39
CA ALA A 195 18.01 16.25 31.35
C ALA A 195 16.59 16.70 31.77
N GLY A 196 15.90 15.88 32.56
CA GLY A 196 14.60 16.21 33.13
C GLY A 196 14.65 17.36 34.12
N GLU A 197 15.70 17.46 34.94
CA GLU A 197 15.90 18.56 35.89
C GLU A 197 16.26 19.88 35.20
N LEU A 198 17.01 19.82 34.09
CA LEU A 198 17.42 20.98 33.29
C LEU A 198 16.34 21.48 32.32
N GLY A 199 15.20 20.79 32.21
CA GLY A 199 14.14 21.13 31.26
C GLY A 199 14.53 20.96 29.79
N THR A 200 15.64 20.28 29.51
CA THR A 200 16.09 19.98 28.14
C THR A 200 15.30 18.80 27.60
N SER A 201 14.43 19.05 26.63
CA SER A 201 13.49 18.06 26.08
C SER A 201 14.10 17.14 25.00
N ASP A 202 15.37 17.35 24.65
CA ASP A 202 15.96 16.72 23.47
C ASP A 202 16.85 15.52 23.81
N ASN A 203 16.22 14.49 24.40
CA ASN A 203 16.89 13.22 24.65
C ASN A 203 16.26 12.10 23.81
N SER A 204 17.06 11.53 22.91
CA SER A 204 16.75 10.43 22.00
C SER A 204 16.27 9.15 22.72
N TRP A 205 16.58 9.02 24.01
CA TRP A 205 16.32 7.82 24.84
C TRP A 205 15.21 8.00 25.88
N SER A 206 14.59 9.18 25.94
CA SER A 206 13.58 9.54 26.95
C SER A 206 12.25 8.79 26.80
N ASN A 207 11.77 8.65 25.57
CA ASN A 207 10.45 8.10 25.23
C ASN A 207 10.56 6.80 24.43
N TRP A 208 9.65 5.85 24.64
CA TRP A 208 9.65 4.57 23.92
C TRP A 208 9.57 4.73 22.41
N LEU A 209 8.79 5.70 21.91
CA LEU A 209 8.72 5.99 20.47
C LEU A 209 10.04 6.54 19.93
N ARG A 210 10.73 7.41 20.69
CA ARG A 210 12.05 7.93 20.31
C ARG A 210 13.11 6.84 20.32
N ILE A 211 13.09 5.96 21.32
CA ILE A 211 13.98 4.79 21.39
C ILE A 211 13.74 3.89 20.17
N ALA A 212 12.48 3.56 19.85
CA ALA A 212 12.16 2.73 18.69
C ALA A 212 12.64 3.38 17.37
N ALA A 213 12.43 4.69 17.22
CA ALA A 213 12.94 5.45 16.08
C ALA A 213 14.47 5.41 16.02
N ASN A 214 15.16 5.61 17.15
CA ASN A 214 16.62 5.60 17.21
C ASN A 214 17.22 4.22 16.92
N MET A 215 16.61 3.14 17.45
CA MET A 215 17.00 1.77 17.08
C MET A 215 16.87 1.54 15.57
N TYR A 216 15.78 2.04 14.97
CA TYR A 216 15.57 1.93 13.53
C TYR A 216 16.60 2.72 12.72
N THR A 217 16.90 3.98 13.08
CA THR A 217 17.90 4.80 12.37
C THR A 217 19.31 4.21 12.49
N ILE A 218 19.68 3.71 13.66
CA ILE A 218 20.96 3.01 13.86
C ILE A 218 21.05 1.76 12.98
N ALA A 219 19.97 0.98 12.89
CA ALA A 219 19.92 -0.20 12.02
C ALA A 219 20.03 0.14 10.53
N LEU A 220 19.62 1.34 10.11
CA LEU A 220 19.74 1.82 8.72
C LEU A 220 21.12 2.43 8.40
N GLY A 221 21.95 2.70 9.39
CA GLY A 221 23.31 3.22 9.17
C GLY A 221 23.55 4.65 9.65
N ASP A 222 22.58 5.27 10.33
CA ASP A 222 22.79 6.59 10.94
C ASP A 222 23.40 6.43 12.33
N TRP A 223 24.70 6.72 12.46
CA TRP A 223 25.49 6.43 13.65
C TRP A 223 26.10 7.70 14.24
N ASP A 224 25.38 8.34 15.15
CA ASP A 224 25.98 9.34 16.04
C ASP A 224 26.56 8.64 17.27
N THR A 225 27.89 8.52 17.29
CA THR A 225 28.59 7.88 18.42
C THR A 225 28.77 8.80 19.63
N SER A 226 28.60 10.11 19.46
CA SER A 226 28.89 11.11 20.49
C SER A 226 28.01 10.95 21.73
N GLU A 227 26.74 10.59 21.53
CA GLU A 227 25.80 10.30 22.62
C GLU A 227 26.23 9.10 23.46
N PHE A 228 26.79 8.06 22.85
CA PHE A 228 27.16 6.82 23.55
C PHE A 228 28.40 6.98 24.44
N TYR A 229 29.35 7.84 24.06
CA TYR A 229 30.54 8.13 24.88
C TYR A 229 30.22 9.03 26.08
N ASN A 230 29.41 10.08 25.85
CA ASN A 230 29.25 11.17 26.82
C ASN A 230 27.94 11.13 27.61
N GLY A 231 26.92 10.45 27.08
CA GLY A 231 25.56 10.45 27.63
C GLY A 231 25.20 9.21 28.46
N THR A 232 26.14 8.29 28.69
CA THR A 232 25.86 7.01 29.36
C THR A 232 26.58 6.88 30.69
N SER A 233 26.08 6.01 31.58
CA SER A 233 26.73 5.73 32.87
C SER A 233 28.11 5.07 32.71
N ASP A 234 28.30 4.30 31.64
CA ASP A 234 29.59 3.69 31.26
C ASP A 234 29.73 3.73 29.72
N GLY A 235 30.55 4.68 29.24
CA GLY A 235 30.78 4.88 27.82
C GLY A 235 31.38 3.65 27.13
N ASN A 236 32.34 2.98 27.78
CA ASN A 236 33.03 1.83 27.20
C ASN A 236 32.09 0.65 27.00
N PHE A 237 31.27 0.35 28.02
CA PHE A 237 30.26 -0.71 27.91
C PHE A 237 29.19 -0.37 26.87
N SER A 238 28.78 0.90 26.78
CA SER A 238 27.78 1.36 25.81
C SER A 238 28.24 1.17 24.37
N ILE A 239 29.51 1.46 24.07
CA ILE A 239 30.10 1.26 22.73
C ILE A 239 30.21 -0.24 22.40
N LEU A 240 30.58 -1.06 23.38
CA LEU A 240 30.61 -2.52 23.19
C LEU A 240 29.21 -3.06 22.84
N LEU A 241 28.18 -2.62 23.56
CA LEU A 241 26.79 -3.02 23.33
C LEU A 241 26.27 -2.50 21.98
N PHE A 242 26.67 -1.29 21.58
CA PHE A 242 26.41 -0.72 20.26
C PHE A 242 27.08 -1.52 19.13
N ALA A 243 28.36 -1.87 19.27
CA ALA A 243 29.05 -2.70 18.29
C ALA A 243 28.40 -4.09 18.15
N LEU A 244 27.96 -4.69 19.27
CA LEU A 244 27.23 -5.96 19.25
C LEU A 244 25.87 -5.81 18.54
N TYR A 245 25.14 -4.72 18.80
CA TYR A 245 23.88 -4.44 18.09
C TYR A 245 24.10 -4.31 16.59
N LEU A 246 25.12 -3.58 16.13
CA LEU A 246 25.45 -3.46 14.71
C LEU A 246 25.80 -4.80 14.09
N LEU A 247 26.60 -5.62 14.78
CA LEU A 247 26.96 -6.95 14.31
C LEU A 247 25.72 -7.84 14.12
N VAL A 248 24.83 -7.88 15.11
CA VAL A 248 23.63 -8.72 15.03
C VAL A 248 22.63 -8.14 14.03
N MET A 249 22.24 -6.87 14.18
CA MET A 249 21.15 -6.27 13.42
C MET A 249 21.54 -5.96 11.97
N VAL A 250 22.68 -5.28 11.77
CA VAL A 250 23.08 -4.79 10.45
C VAL A 250 23.84 -5.86 9.68
N ILE A 251 24.85 -6.48 10.29
CA ILE A 251 25.70 -7.43 9.57
C ILE A 251 25.01 -8.79 9.39
N ILE A 252 24.34 -9.32 10.40
CA ILE A 252 23.73 -10.65 10.31
C ILE A 252 22.29 -10.54 9.79
N LEU A 253 21.41 -9.84 10.52
CA LEU A 253 19.97 -9.89 10.23
C LEU A 253 19.58 -9.16 8.95
N LEU A 254 20.11 -7.96 8.70
CA LEU A 254 19.77 -7.21 7.47
C LEU A 254 20.26 -7.93 6.22
N ASN A 255 21.47 -8.49 6.25
CA ASN A 255 22.00 -9.29 5.13
C ASN A 255 21.19 -10.57 4.89
N LEU A 256 20.76 -11.25 5.97
CA LEU A 256 19.89 -12.42 5.85
C LEU A 256 18.49 -12.03 5.34
N LEU A 257 17.95 -10.88 5.73
CA LEU A 257 16.68 -10.37 5.22
C LEU A 257 16.75 -10.19 3.69
N ILE A 258 17.82 -9.58 3.18
CA ILE A 258 18.02 -9.38 1.74
C ILE A 258 18.08 -10.74 1.03
N ALA A 259 18.78 -11.73 1.59
CA ALA A 259 18.82 -13.08 1.03
C ALA A 259 17.42 -13.73 0.94
N ILE A 260 16.64 -13.66 2.03
CA ILE A 260 15.27 -14.18 2.06
C ILE A 260 14.36 -13.45 1.06
N MET A 261 14.53 -12.13 0.91
CA MET A 261 13.79 -11.35 -0.09
C MET A 261 14.15 -11.78 -1.52
N GLY A 262 15.43 -12.05 -1.80
CA GLY A 262 15.90 -12.57 -3.08
C GLY A 262 15.24 -13.91 -3.43
N ASP A 263 15.31 -14.88 -2.52
CA ASP A 263 14.67 -16.19 -2.71
C ASP A 263 13.15 -16.07 -2.89
N SER A 264 12.52 -15.13 -2.19
CA SER A 264 11.07 -14.89 -2.30
C SER A 264 10.69 -14.26 -3.63
N TYR A 265 11.50 -13.32 -4.13
CA TYR A 265 11.33 -12.71 -5.45
C TYR A 265 11.43 -13.77 -6.56
N ASP A 266 12.46 -14.62 -6.51
CA ASP A 266 12.67 -15.68 -7.51
C ASP A 266 11.52 -16.68 -7.50
N ARG A 267 11.11 -17.16 -6.31
CA ARG A 267 9.95 -18.07 -6.17
C ARG A 267 8.65 -17.49 -6.73
N VAL A 268 8.42 -16.20 -6.60
CA VAL A 268 7.20 -15.57 -7.12
C VAL A 268 7.28 -15.39 -8.63
N LYS A 269 8.45 -14.99 -9.15
CA LYS A 269 8.68 -14.83 -10.58
C LYS A 269 8.55 -16.15 -11.34
N ASP A 270 9.11 -17.23 -10.80
CA ASP A 270 8.98 -18.58 -11.38
C ASP A 270 7.52 -19.03 -11.48
N LYS A 271 6.70 -18.70 -10.47
CA LYS A 271 5.26 -19.01 -10.49
C LYS A 271 4.53 -18.24 -11.58
N GLU A 272 4.87 -16.97 -11.81
CA GLU A 272 4.24 -16.17 -12.88
C GLU A 272 4.57 -16.77 -14.26
N GLU A 273 5.81 -17.19 -14.48
CA GLU A 273 6.23 -17.84 -15.73
C GLU A 273 5.53 -19.20 -15.93
N LEU A 274 5.42 -20.00 -14.86
CA LEU A 274 4.71 -21.28 -14.89
C LEU A 274 3.22 -21.12 -15.23
N GLU A 275 2.53 -20.14 -14.63
CA GLU A 275 1.13 -19.85 -14.93
C GLU A 275 0.94 -19.38 -16.38
N PHE A 276 1.88 -18.57 -16.89
CA PHE A 276 1.87 -18.17 -18.30
C PHE A 276 2.04 -19.37 -19.25
N MET A 277 3.01 -20.23 -18.98
CA MET A 277 3.26 -21.44 -19.78
C MET A 277 2.10 -22.42 -19.71
N ARG A 278 1.49 -22.59 -18.53
CA ARG A 278 0.29 -23.41 -18.34
C ARG A 278 -0.89 -22.86 -19.14
N GLY A 279 -1.08 -21.54 -19.16
CA GLY A 279 -2.09 -20.87 -19.98
C GLY A 279 -1.88 -21.13 -21.47
N LYS A 280 -0.63 -21.08 -21.94
CA LYS A 280 -0.27 -21.38 -23.33
C LYS A 280 -0.56 -22.84 -23.71
N VAL A 281 -0.16 -23.80 -22.86
CA VAL A 281 -0.43 -25.24 -23.09
C VAL A 281 -1.92 -25.51 -23.12
N LYS A 282 -2.69 -24.92 -22.20
CA LYS A 282 -4.15 -25.07 -22.19
C LYS A 282 -4.79 -24.55 -23.48
N LEU A 283 -4.36 -23.38 -23.96
CA LEU A 283 -4.85 -22.82 -25.22
C LEU A 283 -4.52 -23.73 -26.41
N LEU A 284 -3.32 -24.32 -26.46
CA LEU A 284 -2.94 -25.27 -27.51
C LEU A 284 -3.80 -26.55 -27.47
N MET A 285 -4.03 -27.12 -26.28
CA MET A 285 -4.90 -28.29 -26.12
C MET A 285 -6.34 -28.00 -26.55
N ASP A 286 -6.88 -26.82 -26.20
CA ASP A 286 -8.22 -26.41 -26.61
C ASP A 286 -8.31 -26.31 -28.15
N LEU A 287 -7.31 -25.71 -28.81
CA LEU A 287 -7.24 -25.64 -30.28
C LEU A 287 -7.12 -27.01 -30.94
N GLU A 288 -6.30 -27.90 -30.39
CA GLU A 288 -6.13 -29.26 -30.91
C GLU A 288 -7.42 -30.06 -30.81
N SER A 289 -8.13 -29.96 -29.69
CA SER A 289 -9.44 -30.61 -29.50
C SER A 289 -10.50 -30.10 -30.48
N GLU A 290 -10.48 -28.81 -30.83
CA GLU A 290 -11.37 -28.24 -31.85
C GLU A 290 -11.01 -28.78 -33.25
N MET A 291 -9.72 -28.89 -33.56
CA MET A 291 -9.23 -29.46 -34.81
C MET A 291 -9.58 -30.94 -34.94
N GLU A 292 -9.35 -31.75 -33.92
CA GLU A 292 -9.70 -33.18 -33.91
C GLU A 292 -11.21 -33.36 -34.18
N SER A 293 -12.06 -32.54 -33.56
CA SER A 293 -13.52 -32.58 -33.80
C SER A 293 -13.92 -32.17 -35.22
N PHE A 294 -13.19 -31.23 -35.84
CA PHE A 294 -13.41 -30.79 -37.21
C PHE A 294 -12.90 -31.82 -38.22
N ASP A 295 -11.75 -32.42 -37.96
CA ASP A 295 -11.14 -33.42 -38.83
C ASP A 295 -11.91 -34.75 -38.77
N LEU A 296 -12.39 -35.17 -37.60
CA LEU A 296 -13.35 -36.27 -37.46
C LEU A 296 -14.66 -35.99 -38.19
N LYS A 297 -15.20 -34.76 -38.15
CA LYS A 297 -16.39 -34.39 -38.93
C LYS A 297 -16.14 -34.43 -40.44
N ASN A 298 -14.95 -34.01 -40.89
CA ASN A 298 -14.59 -34.06 -42.31
C ASN A 298 -14.29 -35.48 -42.79
N HIS A 299 -13.67 -36.31 -41.95
CA HIS A 299 -13.42 -37.72 -42.23
C HIS A 299 -14.72 -38.53 -42.18
N ALA A 300 -15.65 -38.25 -41.25
CA ALA A 300 -16.99 -38.84 -41.27
C ALA A 300 -17.78 -38.43 -42.53
N ARG A 301 -17.74 -37.14 -42.92
CA ARG A 301 -18.36 -36.68 -44.18
C ARG A 301 -17.75 -37.32 -45.43
N ARG A 302 -16.44 -37.61 -45.46
CA ARG A 302 -15.79 -38.31 -46.58
C ARG A 302 -16.01 -39.82 -46.54
N ALA A 303 -16.08 -40.43 -45.36
CA ALA A 303 -16.34 -41.86 -45.18
C ALA A 303 -17.76 -42.23 -45.62
N ASP A 304 -18.74 -41.35 -45.43
CA ASP A 304 -20.10 -41.51 -45.96
C ASP A 304 -20.17 -41.40 -47.50
N GLN A 305 -19.08 -40.98 -48.17
CA GLN A 305 -19.06 -40.81 -49.62
C GLN A 305 -18.46 -42.01 -50.36
N PHE A 306 -17.58 -42.82 -49.75
CA PHE A 306 -17.04 -44.05 -50.37
C PHE A 306 -16.64 -45.10 -49.32
N VAL A 307 -17.57 -46.00 -48.98
CA VAL A 307 -17.25 -47.26 -48.29
C VAL A 307 -16.87 -48.30 -49.34
N HIS A 308 -15.58 -48.51 -49.55
CA HIS A 308 -15.09 -49.61 -50.40
C HIS A 308 -15.18 -50.93 -49.62
N PHE A 309 -16.22 -51.74 -49.91
CA PHE A 309 -16.23 -53.15 -49.57
C PHE A 309 -15.30 -53.90 -50.52
N MET A 310 -14.19 -54.44 -50.02
CA MET A 310 -13.41 -55.43 -50.76
C MET A 310 -14.13 -56.77 -50.65
N VAL A 311 -14.69 -57.23 -51.77
CA VAL A 311 -15.27 -58.56 -51.91
C VAL A 311 -14.12 -59.53 -52.26
N PRO A 312 -13.99 -60.68 -51.56
CA PRO A 312 -13.02 -61.72 -51.93
C PRO A 312 -13.28 -62.20 -53.36
N SER A 313 -12.21 -62.43 -54.13
CA SER A 313 -12.26 -62.72 -55.58
C SER A 313 -12.97 -64.01 -55.99
N GLU A 314 -13.50 -64.80 -55.05
CA GLU A 314 -14.21 -66.05 -55.33
C GLU A 314 -15.66 -65.86 -55.80
N GLN A 315 -16.24 -64.66 -55.71
CA GLN A 315 -17.66 -64.42 -56.07
C GLN A 315 -17.92 -63.70 -57.40
N VAL A 316 -16.91 -63.47 -58.25
CA VAL A 316 -17.07 -62.72 -59.51
C VAL A 316 -17.31 -63.63 -60.73
N GLN A 317 -17.42 -64.95 -60.55
CA GLN A 317 -17.59 -65.90 -61.67
C GLN A 317 -19.00 -66.51 -61.85
N GLU A 318 -19.99 -66.13 -61.05
CA GLU A 318 -21.39 -66.54 -61.29
C GLU A 318 -22.33 -65.32 -61.30
N ASN A 319 -22.39 -64.65 -62.45
CA ASN A 319 -23.59 -64.16 -63.14
C ASN A 319 -23.23 -63.20 -64.28
#